data_AF-A0A6N4SYW8-F1
#
_entry.id   AF-A0A6N4SYW8-F1
#
_cell.length_a   1.000
_cell.length_b   1.000
_cell.length_c   1.000
_cell.angle_alpha   90.00
_cell.angle_beta   90.00
_cell.angle_gamma   90.00
#
_symmetry.space_group_name_H-M   'P 1'
#
loop_
_entity.id
_entity.type
_entity.pdbx_description
1 polymer ?
#
loop_
_entity_poly.entity_id
_entity_poly.type
_entity_poly.pdbx_seq_one_letter_code
_entity_poly.pdbx_strand_id
1 'polypeptide(L)'
;MALPVLLAIAPDFDYFGIWFFHLRYEQRFTHSLLFCLMTGAVACYLVRRVGRQSPAMPGFWILLLAACSHLLLDMLVGRALPLLWPFVTTEFSLPLVLLPGASHTGLVSYAFWRNLIMEACLLLPMLAAMVMLVRRVPVRSYMPEILLVLAMWSGLVFAGGRLVTI
;
A
#
# COMPACT_ATOMS: atom_id res chain seq x y z
N MET A 1 -16.45 -0.16 -5.76
CA MET A 1 -15.51 0.03 -4.63
C MET A 1 -14.45 -1.08 -4.55
N ALA A 2 -14.77 -2.36 -4.82
CA ALA A 2 -13.80 -3.46 -4.67
C ALA A 2 -12.62 -3.45 -5.67
N LEU A 3 -12.83 -3.04 -6.93
CA LEU A 3 -11.81 -3.16 -7.97
C LEU A 3 -10.51 -2.36 -7.70
N PRO A 4 -10.55 -1.08 -7.30
CA PRO A 4 -9.34 -0.35 -6.93
C PRO A 4 -8.56 -1.01 -5.77
N VAL A 5 -9.28 -1.59 -4.80
CA VAL A 5 -8.66 -2.29 -3.66
C VAL A 5 -7.93 -3.55 -4.14
N LEU A 6 -8.54 -4.33 -5.04
CA LEU A 6 -7.89 -5.50 -5.63
C LEU A 6 -6.64 -5.12 -6.43
N LEU A 7 -6.68 -4.01 -7.17
CA LEU A 7 -5.51 -3.51 -7.90
C LEU A 7 -4.39 -3.05 -6.97
N ALA A 8 -4.73 -2.43 -5.83
CA ALA A 8 -3.75 -2.04 -4.83
C ALA A 8 -3.07 -3.23 -4.12
N ILE A 9 -3.68 -4.42 -4.16
CA ILE A 9 -3.11 -5.66 -3.61
C ILE A 9 -2.37 -6.47 -4.69
N ALA A 10 -2.58 -6.17 -5.97
CA ALA A 10 -2.00 -6.95 -7.07
C ALA A 10 -0.45 -7.06 -7.01
N PRO A 11 0.31 -6.03 -6.59
CA PRO A 11 1.75 -6.17 -6.39
C PRO A 11 2.11 -7.26 -5.37
N ASP A 12 1.29 -7.57 -4.39
CA ASP A 12 1.59 -8.65 -3.43
C ASP A 12 1.46 -10.06 -3.99
N PHE A 13 1.10 -10.24 -5.28
CA PHE A 13 0.98 -11.57 -5.87
C PHE A 13 2.28 -12.39 -5.85
N ASP A 14 3.44 -11.73 -5.80
CA ASP A 14 4.73 -12.41 -5.62
C ASP A 14 4.81 -13.18 -4.29
N TYR A 15 4.09 -12.75 -3.25
CA TYR A 15 4.06 -13.47 -1.97
C TYR A 15 3.40 -14.84 -2.09
N PHE A 16 2.46 -15.06 -3.01
CA PHE A 16 1.96 -16.40 -3.30
C PHE A 16 3.09 -17.29 -3.85
N GLY A 17 3.91 -16.76 -4.75
CA GLY A 17 5.12 -17.43 -5.24
C GLY A 17 6.08 -17.81 -4.13
N ILE A 18 6.34 -16.86 -3.23
CA ILE A 18 7.27 -17.04 -2.10
C ILE A 18 6.73 -18.06 -1.08
N TRP A 19 5.44 -17.98 -0.73
CA TRP A 19 4.84 -18.84 0.30
C TRP A 19 4.59 -20.26 -0.17
N PHE A 20 4.10 -20.46 -1.40
CA PHE A 20 3.70 -21.76 -1.91
C PHE A 20 4.79 -22.50 -2.69
N PHE A 21 5.67 -21.76 -3.38
CA PHE A 21 6.71 -22.34 -4.23
C PHE A 21 8.13 -22.11 -3.72
N HIS A 22 8.28 -21.49 -2.54
CA HIS A 22 9.58 -21.18 -1.93
C HIS A 22 10.52 -20.39 -2.86
N LEU A 23 9.96 -19.55 -3.73
CA LEU A 23 10.72 -18.65 -4.60
C LEU A 23 11.50 -17.62 -3.75
N ARG A 24 12.63 -17.16 -4.29
CA ARG A 24 13.50 -16.21 -3.59
C ARG A 24 12.90 -14.81 -3.59
N TYR A 25 13.03 -14.13 -2.46
CA TYR A 25 12.50 -12.78 -2.22
C TYR A 25 13.03 -11.72 -3.21
N GLU A 26 14.22 -11.93 -3.79
CA GLU A 26 14.81 -11.01 -4.79
C GLU A 26 13.94 -10.83 -6.04
N GLN A 27 13.00 -11.74 -6.29
CA GLN A 27 12.13 -11.73 -7.47
C GLN A 27 10.79 -11.02 -7.18
N ARG A 28 10.83 -9.73 -6.84
CA ARG A 28 9.62 -8.89 -6.66
C ARG A 28 9.13 -8.26 -7.97
N PHE A 29 8.96 -9.06 -9.02
CA PHE A 29 8.67 -8.55 -10.38
C PHE A 29 7.31 -7.86 -10.52
N THR A 30 6.32 -8.18 -9.67
CA THR A 30 5.02 -7.47 -9.65
C THR A 30 5.14 -6.07 -9.06
N HIS A 31 6.24 -5.75 -8.37
CA HIS A 31 6.52 -4.43 -7.81
C HIS A 31 7.23 -3.52 -8.83
N SER A 32 6.84 -3.65 -10.10
CA SER A 32 7.30 -2.82 -11.22
C SER A 32 6.21 -1.90 -11.72
N LEU A 33 6.60 -0.73 -12.25
CA LEU A 33 5.67 0.22 -12.86
C LEU A 33 4.98 -0.40 -14.09
N LEU A 34 5.71 -1.24 -14.84
CA LEU A 34 5.15 -1.94 -15.99
C LEU A 34 4.02 -2.88 -15.57
N PHE A 35 4.21 -3.67 -14.51
CA PHE A 35 3.16 -4.56 -13.99
C PHE A 35 1.92 -3.77 -13.56
N CYS A 36 2.09 -2.64 -12.86
CA CYS A 36 0.98 -1.78 -12.46
C CYS A 36 0.24 -1.16 -13.66
N LEU A 37 0.98 -0.74 -14.68
CA LEU A 37 0.41 -0.20 -15.90
C LEU A 37 -0.38 -1.25 -16.66
N MET A 38 0.17 -2.46 -16.79
CA MET A 38 -0.50 -3.60 -17.44
C MET A 38 -1.77 -4.02 -16.69
N THR A 39 -1.69 -4.20 -15.36
CA THR A 39 -2.86 -4.59 -14.54
C THR A 39 -3.95 -3.52 -14.54
N GLY A 40 -3.59 -2.23 -14.43
CA GLY A 40 -4.52 -1.12 -14.56
C GLY A 40 -5.18 -1.03 -15.94
N ALA A 41 -4.42 -1.27 -17.01
CA ALA A 41 -4.93 -1.29 -18.38
C ALA A 41 -5.89 -2.46 -18.61
N VAL A 42 -5.53 -3.66 -18.16
CA VAL A 42 -6.37 -4.87 -18.23
C VAL A 42 -7.65 -4.66 -17.44
N ALA A 43 -7.58 -4.15 -16.20
CA ALA A 43 -8.76 -3.85 -15.41
C ALA A 43 -9.67 -2.82 -16.09
N CYS A 44 -9.11 -1.75 -16.66
CA CYS A 44 -9.88 -0.76 -17.40
C CYS A 44 -10.57 -1.36 -18.63
N TYR A 45 -9.85 -2.21 -19.40
CA TYR A 45 -10.40 -2.92 -20.55
C TYR A 45 -11.56 -3.85 -20.14
N LEU A 46 -11.36 -4.69 -19.12
CA LEU A 46 -12.39 -5.61 -18.63
C LEU A 46 -13.63 -4.87 -18.13
N VAL A 47 -13.44 -3.79 -17.38
CA VAL A 47 -14.54 -2.93 -16.92
C VAL A 47 -15.33 -2.34 -18.09
N ARG A 48 -14.65 -1.89 -19.15
CA ARG A 48 -15.31 -1.35 -20.35
C ARG A 48 -16.03 -2.40 -21.18
N ARG A 49 -15.60 -3.66 -21.13
CA ARG A 49 -16.18 -4.78 -21.89
C ARG A 49 -17.33 -5.47 -21.16
N VAL A 50 -17.24 -5.61 -19.84
CA VAL A 50 -18.19 -6.37 -19.01
C VAL A 50 -19.15 -5.44 -18.27
N GLY A 51 -18.72 -4.23 -17.92
CA GLY A 51 -19.52 -3.27 -17.16
C GLY A 51 -20.57 -2.57 -18.04
N ARG A 52 -21.82 -2.49 -17.55
CA ARG A 52 -22.75 -1.46 -18.02
C ARG A 52 -22.10 -0.12 -17.72
N GLN A 53 -21.86 0.70 -18.74
CA GLN A 53 -21.20 2.00 -18.58
C GLN A 53 -22.01 2.88 -17.64
N SER A 54 -21.63 2.90 -16.37
CA SER A 54 -22.17 3.80 -15.36
C SER A 54 -21.26 5.02 -15.28
N PRO A 55 -21.81 6.24 -15.13
CA PRO A 55 -20.99 7.44 -14.90
C PRO A 55 -20.11 7.34 -13.64
N ALA A 56 -20.38 6.39 -12.74
CA ALA A 56 -19.57 6.10 -11.56
C ALA A 56 -18.38 5.16 -11.81
N MET A 57 -18.12 4.73 -13.06
CA MET A 57 -17.00 3.83 -13.35
C MET A 57 -15.66 4.55 -13.24
N PRO A 58 -14.71 4.05 -12.43
CA PRO A 58 -13.38 4.65 -12.30
C PRO A 58 -12.65 4.59 -13.65
N GLY A 59 -12.14 5.74 -14.08
CA GLY A 59 -11.33 5.83 -15.30
C GLY A 59 -9.98 5.13 -15.17
N PHE A 60 -9.29 4.95 -16.30
CA PHE A 60 -7.96 4.34 -16.36
C PHE A 60 -6.99 4.93 -15.33
N TRP A 61 -6.94 6.26 -15.21
CA TRP A 61 -6.04 6.93 -14.28
C TRP A 61 -6.31 6.60 -12.81
N ILE A 62 -7.57 6.43 -12.41
CA ILE A 62 -7.92 6.04 -11.03
C ILE A 62 -7.45 4.60 -10.77
N LEU A 63 -7.65 3.70 -11.73
CA LEU A 63 -7.22 2.31 -11.62
C LEU A 63 -5.69 2.18 -11.62
N LEU A 64 -5.00 2.98 -12.42
CA LEU A 64 -3.54 3.05 -12.44
C LEU A 64 -3.00 3.59 -11.11
N LEU A 65 -3.57 4.69 -10.61
CA LEU A 65 -3.19 5.23 -9.29
C LEU A 65 -3.42 4.22 -8.17
N ALA A 66 -4.52 3.45 -8.24
CA ALA A 66 -4.77 2.39 -7.29
C ALA A 66 -3.69 1.29 -7.37
N ALA A 67 -3.33 0.82 -8.56
CA ALA A 67 -2.24 -0.16 -8.73
C ALA A 67 -0.88 0.37 -8.23
N CYS A 68 -0.54 1.63 -8.56
CA CYS A 68 0.72 2.25 -8.15
C CYS A 68 0.78 2.63 -6.66
N SER A 69 -0.36 2.73 -5.97
CA SER A 69 -0.40 3.17 -4.57
C SER A 69 0.41 2.26 -3.64
N HIS A 70 0.41 0.95 -3.93
CA HIS A 70 1.18 -0.03 -3.16
C HIS A 70 2.68 0.21 -3.26
N LEU A 71 3.20 0.48 -4.47
CA LEU A 71 4.64 0.72 -4.67
C LEU A 71 5.08 1.98 -3.91
N LEU A 72 4.24 3.01 -3.93
CA LEU A 72 4.52 4.23 -3.18
C LEU A 72 4.58 3.95 -1.68
N LEU A 73 3.63 3.18 -1.13
CA LEU A 73 3.62 2.80 0.28
C LEU A 73 4.86 1.99 0.65
N ASP A 74 5.25 1.01 -0.17
CA ASP A 74 6.45 0.21 0.03
C ASP A 74 7.73 1.06 0.04
N MET A 75 7.84 2.03 -0.88
CA MET A 75 8.97 2.95 -0.91
C MET A 75 9.00 3.88 0.31
N LEU A 76 7.85 4.33 0.81
CA LEU A 76 7.74 5.16 2.01
C LEU A 76 8.07 4.39 3.30
N VAL A 77 7.93 3.08 3.27
CA VAL A 77 8.41 2.14 4.29
C VAL A 77 9.93 1.93 4.22
N GLY A 78 10.58 2.40 3.14
CA GLY A 78 12.02 2.25 2.93
C GLY A 78 12.41 0.96 2.20
N ARG A 79 11.47 0.30 1.53
CA ARG A 79 11.79 -0.86 0.68
C ARG A 79 12.33 -0.40 -0.67
N ALA A 80 13.41 -1.04 -1.11
CA ALA A 80 13.89 -0.90 -2.48
C ALA A 80 13.04 -1.78 -3.40
N LEU A 81 12.61 -1.23 -4.54
CA LEU A 81 11.73 -1.90 -5.50
C LEU A 81 12.33 -1.90 -6.90
N PRO A 82 12.16 -2.98 -7.69
CA PRO A 82 12.59 -3.04 -9.07
C PRO A 82 11.61 -2.28 -10.01
N LEU A 83 11.48 -0.96 -9.83
CA LEU A 83 10.47 -0.13 -10.50
C LEU A 83 10.48 -0.24 -12.02
N LEU A 84 11.67 -0.35 -12.61
CA LEU A 84 11.89 -0.36 -14.07
C LEU A 84 12.10 -1.76 -14.64
N TRP A 85 11.85 -2.81 -13.85
CA TRP A 85 11.87 -4.17 -14.37
C TRP A 85 10.78 -4.35 -15.45
N PRO A 86 11.05 -5.07 -16.56
CA PRO A 86 12.23 -5.91 -16.85
C PRO A 86 13.38 -5.19 -17.57
N PHE A 87 13.28 -3.87 -17.80
CA PHE A 87 14.30 -3.14 -18.56
C PHE A 87 15.56 -2.89 -17.75
N VAL A 88 15.41 -2.65 -16.44
CA VAL A 88 16.52 -2.42 -15.52
C VAL A 88 16.31 -3.28 -14.28
N THR A 89 17.37 -3.96 -13.84
CA THR A 89 17.37 -4.86 -12.68
C THR A 89 17.74 -4.16 -11.36
N THR A 90 18.10 -2.88 -11.41
CA THR A 90 18.44 -2.08 -10.22
C THR A 90 17.18 -1.76 -9.43
N GLU A 91 17.27 -1.88 -8.11
CA GLU A 91 16.20 -1.47 -7.20
C GLU A 91 16.30 0.02 -6.88
N PHE A 92 15.14 0.66 -6.72
CA PHE A 92 14.99 2.07 -6.38
C PHE A 92 14.36 2.18 -5.00
N SER A 93 14.93 3.02 -4.13
CA SER A 93 14.38 3.37 -2.83
C SER A 93 14.27 4.89 -2.67
N LEU A 94 13.38 5.33 -1.78
CA LEU A 94 13.34 6.73 -1.38
C LEU A 94 14.36 6.98 -0.25
N PRO A 95 15.03 8.15 -0.25
CA PRO A 95 15.90 8.54 0.87
C PRO A 95 15.11 8.89 2.14
N LEU A 96 13.79 8.99 2.04
CA LEU A 96 12.88 9.35 3.11
C LEU A 96 12.04 8.14 3.52
N VAL A 97 12.19 7.70 4.77
CA VAL A 97 11.38 6.64 5.39
C VAL A 97 10.36 7.31 6.31
N LEU A 98 9.10 7.34 5.88
CA LEU A 98 8.00 7.95 6.64
C LEU A 98 7.19 6.93 7.42
N LEU A 99 7.13 5.69 6.95
CA LEU A 99 6.27 4.66 7.50
C LEU A 99 7.11 3.61 8.25
N PRO A 100 6.62 3.09 9.40
CA PRO A 100 7.29 1.99 10.09
C PRO A 100 7.22 0.73 9.23
N GLY A 101 8.38 0.11 8.99
CA GLY A 101 8.49 -0.97 8.02
C GLY A 101 8.62 -2.38 8.57
N ALA A 102 7.94 -3.31 7.91
CA ALA A 102 8.14 -4.72 8.14
C ALA A 102 9.43 -5.26 7.52
N SER A 103 10.36 -5.77 8.34
CA SER A 103 11.57 -6.49 7.87
C SER A 103 11.34 -8.00 7.67
N HIS A 104 10.19 -8.53 8.09
CA HIS A 104 9.91 -9.97 8.07
C HIS A 104 8.53 -10.25 7.46
N THR A 105 8.46 -11.24 6.56
CA THR A 105 7.26 -11.60 5.76
C THR A 105 6.71 -12.98 6.12
N GLY A 106 7.25 -13.61 7.17
CA GLY A 106 6.78 -14.91 7.65
C GLY A 106 5.50 -14.76 8.48
N LEU A 107 4.44 -15.46 8.10
CA LEU A 107 3.13 -15.43 8.78
C LEU A 107 3.18 -15.88 10.25
N VAL A 108 4.24 -16.60 10.66
CA VAL A 108 4.44 -17.05 12.05
C VAL A 108 5.35 -16.09 12.84
N SER A 109 5.91 -15.07 12.19
CA SER A 109 6.83 -14.14 12.84
C SER A 109 6.09 -13.14 13.70
N TYR A 110 6.47 -13.05 14.97
CA TYR A 110 6.04 -11.97 15.86
C TYR A 110 6.32 -10.58 15.24
N ALA A 111 7.48 -10.42 14.59
CA ALA A 111 7.85 -9.17 13.95
C ALA A 111 6.89 -8.82 12.80
N PHE A 112 6.45 -9.80 12.01
CA PHE A 112 5.46 -9.58 10.95
C PHE A 112 4.16 -9.02 11.52
N TRP A 113 3.55 -9.71 12.50
CA TRP A 113 2.28 -9.28 13.09
C TRP A 113 2.39 -7.94 13.82
N ARG A 114 3.50 -7.70 14.54
CA ARG A 114 3.77 -6.41 15.15
C ARG A 114 3.78 -5.31 14.08
N ASN A 115 4.54 -5.49 13.00
CA ASN A 115 4.66 -4.48 11.96
C ASN A 115 3.34 -4.27 11.18
N LEU A 116 2.61 -5.34 10.88
CA LEU A 116 1.28 -5.26 10.26
C LEU A 116 0.28 -4.49 11.13
N ILE A 117 0.28 -4.72 12.44
CA ILE A 117 -0.55 -3.95 13.38
C ILE A 117 -0.13 -2.49 13.34
N MET A 118 1.16 -2.18 13.41
CA MET A 118 1.66 -0.80 13.35
C MET A 118 1.24 -0.08 12.05
N GLU A 119 1.36 -0.74 10.90
CA GLU A 119 0.93 -0.22 9.60
C GLU A 119 -0.60 -0.04 9.56
N ALA A 120 -1.39 -1.00 10.05
CA ALA A 120 -2.85 -0.89 10.11
C ALA A 120 -3.32 0.24 11.02
N CYS A 121 -2.70 0.40 12.20
CA CYS A 121 -2.96 1.49 13.14
C CYS A 121 -2.70 2.87 12.52
N LEU A 122 -1.80 2.97 11.54
CA LEU A 122 -1.51 4.19 10.83
C LEU A 122 -2.44 4.41 9.62
N LEU A 123 -2.62 3.38 8.79
CA LEU A 123 -3.32 3.49 7.52
C LEU A 123 -4.84 3.49 7.65
N LEU A 124 -5.42 2.73 8.59
CA LEU A 124 -6.87 2.66 8.77
C LEU A 124 -7.47 4.01 9.15
N PRO A 125 -6.88 4.79 10.08
CA PRO A 125 -7.45 6.08 10.43
C PRO A 125 -7.25 7.14 9.34
N MET A 126 -6.14 7.08 8.57
CA MET A 126 -5.96 7.92 7.38
C MET A 126 -7.02 7.60 6.32
N LEU A 127 -7.30 6.32 6.07
CA LEU A 127 -8.38 5.88 5.18
C LEU A 127 -9.75 6.38 5.66
N ALA A 128 -10.03 6.25 6.96
CA ALA A 128 -11.27 6.75 7.55
C ALA A 128 -11.42 8.26 7.31
N ALA A 129 -10.38 9.06 7.59
CA ALA A 129 -10.37 10.50 7.34
C ALA A 129 -10.58 10.86 5.86
N MET A 130 -9.99 10.11 4.93
CA MET A 130 -10.21 10.30 3.49
C MET A 130 -11.67 10.00 3.08
N VAL A 131 -12.23 8.87 3.52
CA VAL A 131 -13.62 8.50 3.24
C VAL A 131 -14.58 9.55 3.80
N MET A 132 -14.31 10.02 5.00
CA MET A 132 -15.03 11.09 5.68
C MET A 132 -15.01 12.40 4.89
N LEU A 133 -13.83 12.84 4.44
CA LEU A 133 -13.66 14.05 3.61
C LEU A 133 -14.45 13.96 2.32
N VAL A 134 -14.38 12.82 1.63
CA VAL A 134 -15.14 12.55 0.39
C VAL A 134 -16.65 12.57 0.64
N ARG A 135 -17.10 12.07 1.80
CA ARG A 135 -18.52 12.08 2.19
C ARG A 135 -19.01 13.42 2.75
N ARG A 136 -18.14 14.43 2.90
CA ARG A 136 -18.46 15.77 3.41
C ARG A 136 -19.15 15.77 4.79
N VAL A 137 -18.84 14.80 5.64
CA VAL A 137 -19.33 14.81 7.03
C VAL A 137 -18.55 15.93 7.81
N PRO A 138 -19.14 16.58 8.82
CA PRO A 138 -18.47 17.68 9.53
C PRO A 138 -17.30 17.20 10.41
N VAL A 139 -16.24 18.02 10.50
CA VAL A 139 -14.99 17.69 11.24
C VAL A 139 -15.21 17.31 12.71
N ARG A 140 -16.22 17.91 13.34
CA ARG A 140 -16.58 17.62 14.74
C ARG A 140 -17.04 16.18 14.96
N SER A 141 -17.65 15.56 13.95
CA SER A 141 -18.02 14.15 13.99
C SER A 141 -16.81 13.22 13.93
N TYR A 142 -15.60 13.75 13.71
CA TYR A 142 -14.35 13.00 13.49
C TYR A 142 -13.34 13.14 14.62
N MET A 143 -13.66 13.87 15.68
CA MET A 143 -12.73 14.05 16.79
C MET A 143 -12.25 12.74 17.41
N PRO A 144 -13.09 11.69 17.64
CA PRO A 144 -12.60 10.47 18.23
C PRO A 144 -11.62 9.73 17.32
N GLU A 145 -11.86 9.67 16.00
CA GLU A 145 -10.96 9.04 15.04
C GLU A 145 -9.66 9.82 14.89
N ILE A 146 -9.71 11.15 14.80
CA ILE A 146 -8.52 12.02 14.75
C ILE A 146 -7.66 11.83 16.00
N LEU A 147 -8.27 11.82 17.17
CA LEU A 147 -7.57 11.58 18.44
C LEU A 147 -7.00 10.16 18.51
N LEU A 148 -7.70 9.16 17.98
CA LEU A 148 -7.18 7.80 17.87
C LEU A 148 -5.95 7.76 16.96
N VAL A 149 -5.96 8.41 15.79
CA VAL A 149 -4.78 8.50 14.89
C VAL A 149 -3.60 9.08 15.66
N LEU A 150 -3.80 10.23 16.30
CA LEU A 150 -2.75 10.95 17.01
C LEU A 150 -2.22 10.17 18.22
N ALA A 151 -3.10 9.47 18.93
CA ALA A 151 -2.73 8.61 20.06
C ALA A 151 -1.92 7.39 19.59
N MET A 152 -2.33 6.75 18.49
CA MET A 152 -1.58 5.64 17.89
C MET A 152 -0.23 6.10 17.35
N TRP A 153 -0.19 7.26 16.69
CA TRP A 153 1.04 7.86 16.17
C TRP A 153 2.03 8.18 17.29
N SER A 154 1.55 8.80 18.38
CA SER A 154 2.40 9.10 19.53
C SER A 154 2.87 7.81 20.21
N GLY A 155 1.99 6.83 20.45
CA GLY A 155 2.36 5.52 20.99
C GLY A 155 3.43 4.79 20.15
N LEU A 156 3.34 4.87 18.82
CA LEU A 156 4.32 4.34 17.89
C LEU A 156 5.67 5.07 17.94
N VAL A 157 5.66 6.40 18.00
CA VAL A 157 6.87 7.21 18.13
C VAL A 157 7.57 6.94 19.47
N PHE A 158 6.80 6.81 20.55
CA PHE A 158 7.33 6.52 21.89
C PHE A 158 7.80 5.06 22.06
N ALA A 159 7.07 4.09 21.50
CA ALA A 159 7.49 2.68 21.49
C ALA A 159 8.66 2.42 20.52
N GLY A 160 8.81 3.27 19.50
CA GLY A 160 9.84 3.17 18.47
C GLY A 160 11.25 3.54 18.93
N GLY A 161 11.41 4.21 20.07
CA GLY A 161 12.63 4.20 20.89
C GLY A 161 13.98 4.38 20.18
N ARG A 162 14.01 4.99 18.99
CA ARG A 162 15.19 5.63 18.41
C ARG A 162 14.91 7.12 18.44
N LEU A 163 14.82 7.66 19.65
CA LEU A 163 15.18 9.06 19.83
C LEU A 163 16.63 9.18 19.38
N VAL A 164 16.77 9.76 18.20
CA VAL A 164 17.98 10.32 17.64
C VAL A 164 18.83 10.88 18.79
N THR A 165 19.88 10.16 19.16
CA THR A 165 21.02 10.76 19.84
C THR A 165 21.67 11.67 18.82
N ILE A 166 21.28 12.95 18.86
CA ILE A 166 22.11 14.05 18.35
C ILE A 166 23.25 14.25 19.34
#